data_AF-A0AA36UIL3-F1
#
_entry.id   AF-A0AA36UIL3-F1
#
_cell.length_a   1.000
_cell.length_b   1.000
_cell.length_c   1.000
_cell.angle_alpha   90.00
_cell.angle_beta   90.00
_cell.angle_gamma   90.00
#
_symmetry.space_group_name_H-M   'P 1'
#
loop_
_entity.id
_entity.type
_entity.pdbx_description
1 polymer ?
#
loop_
_entity_poly.entity_id
_entity_poly.type
_entity_poly.pdbx_seq_one_letter_code
_entity_poly.pdbx_strand_id
1 'polypeptide(L)'
;MKKFISLLLLLPVLSAHAEISLIKKMTHAECMQVIRDSLDMYNDMEFCEKNTNEETQRNGMLAWLMVGTVNSNSEMSPICPTVKKMTEQEQTQFFSRYPKSHEPKEVAKFCTPKNRKRIAKLYPTYFKLFKEYDDFKKSKDEEENE
;
A
#
# COMPACT_ATOMS: atom_id res chain seq x y z
N MET A 1 -42.87 25.83 -22.90
CA MET A 1 -41.41 25.67 -22.74
C MET A 1 -41.14 24.99 -21.39
N LYS A 2 -40.96 23.67 -21.36
CA LYS A 2 -40.63 22.92 -20.13
C LYS A 2 -39.11 22.95 -19.96
N LYS A 3 -38.63 23.59 -18.89
CA LYS A 3 -37.22 23.70 -18.54
C LYS A 3 -36.69 22.31 -18.16
N PHE A 4 -35.79 21.75 -18.96
CA PHE A 4 -34.98 20.61 -18.57
C PHE A 4 -33.98 21.08 -17.52
N ILE A 5 -34.27 20.81 -16.25
CA ILE A 5 -33.27 20.92 -15.19
C ILE A 5 -32.42 19.66 -15.31
N SER A 6 -31.26 19.79 -15.95
CA SER A 6 -30.22 18.78 -15.93
C SER A 6 -29.73 18.67 -14.48
N LEU A 7 -30.23 17.65 -13.78
CA LEU A 7 -29.79 17.30 -12.44
C LEU A 7 -28.34 16.79 -12.57
N LEU A 8 -27.38 17.71 -12.45
CA LEU A 8 -25.99 17.36 -12.22
C LEU A 8 -25.93 16.56 -10.91
N LEU A 9 -25.92 15.24 -11.03
CA LEU A 9 -25.49 14.32 -9.98
C LEU A 9 -23.98 14.51 -9.76
N LEU A 10 -23.62 15.61 -9.10
CA LEU A 10 -22.33 15.74 -8.44
C LEU A 10 -22.40 14.91 -7.16
N LEU A 11 -22.25 13.60 -7.29
CA LEU A 11 -21.89 12.77 -6.14
C LEU A 11 -20.50 13.20 -5.69
N PRO A 12 -20.32 13.70 -4.46
CA PRO A 12 -19.00 13.72 -3.89
C PRO A 12 -18.63 12.24 -3.72
N VAL A 13 -17.69 11.74 -4.52
CA VAL A 13 -16.93 10.55 -4.14
C VAL A 13 -16.14 10.98 -2.93
N LEU A 14 -16.79 10.93 -1.77
CA LEU A 14 -16.14 10.81 -0.48
C LEU A 14 -15.25 9.59 -0.64
N SER A 15 -13.97 9.87 -0.86
CA SER A 15 -12.89 8.89 -0.84
C SER A 15 -12.78 8.38 0.59
N ALA A 16 -13.78 7.59 1.00
CA ALA A 16 -13.62 6.63 2.07
C ALA A 16 -12.43 5.78 1.63
N HIS A 17 -11.31 5.91 2.34
CA HIS A 17 -10.25 4.94 2.18
C HIS A 17 -10.91 3.59 2.41
N ALA A 18 -10.83 2.68 1.44
CA ALA A 18 -11.44 1.37 1.59
C ALA A 18 -10.94 0.76 2.90
N GLU A 19 -11.82 0.13 3.68
CA GLU A 19 -11.41 -0.60 4.88
C GLU A 19 -10.59 -1.81 4.47
N ILE A 20 -9.28 -1.59 4.28
CA ILE A 20 -8.32 -2.63 3.94
C ILE A 20 -8.32 -3.67 5.07
N SER A 21 -8.34 -4.94 4.70
CA SER A 21 -8.27 -6.06 5.63
C SER A 21 -7.32 -7.12 5.06
N LEU A 22 -6.29 -7.49 5.83
CA LEU A 22 -5.33 -8.51 5.42
C LEU A 22 -5.77 -9.94 5.76
N ILE A 23 -6.87 -10.11 6.48
CA ILE A 23 -7.42 -11.42 6.89
C ILE A 23 -8.65 -11.85 6.08
N LYS A 24 -9.13 -10.98 5.18
CA LYS A 24 -10.29 -11.23 4.32
C LYS A 24 -9.90 -11.01 2.87
N LYS A 25 -10.64 -11.63 1.95
CA LYS A 25 -10.46 -11.39 0.52
C LYS A 25 -10.73 -9.92 0.20
N MET A 26 -9.77 -9.28 -0.46
CA MET A 26 -9.87 -7.89 -0.89
C MET A 26 -10.35 -7.80 -2.34
N THR A 27 -11.02 -6.70 -2.65
CA THR A 27 -11.35 -6.29 -4.01
C THR A 27 -10.10 -5.91 -4.78
N HIS A 28 -10.21 -5.83 -6.11
CA HIS A 28 -9.13 -5.35 -6.97
C HIS A 28 -8.62 -3.97 -6.50
N ALA A 29 -9.53 -3.05 -6.17
CA ALA A 29 -9.18 -1.69 -5.78
C ALA A 29 -8.42 -1.64 -4.44
N GLU A 30 -8.87 -2.40 -3.44
CA GLU A 30 -8.19 -2.51 -2.14
C GLU A 30 -6.80 -3.11 -2.29
N CYS A 31 -6.65 -4.15 -3.09
CA CYS A 31 -5.33 -4.71 -3.40
C CYS A 31 -4.42 -3.68 -4.07
N MET A 32 -4.94 -2.95 -5.07
CA MET A 32 -4.20 -1.89 -5.74
C MET A 32 -3.78 -0.77 -4.79
N GLN A 33 -4.61 -0.46 -3.80
CA GLN A 33 -4.25 0.48 -2.74
C GLN A 33 -3.13 -0.08 -1.87
N VAL A 34 -3.25 -1.32 -1.39
CA VAL A 34 -2.21 -1.98 -0.59
C VAL A 34 -0.87 -2.04 -1.33
N ILE A 35 -0.86 -2.39 -2.61
CA ILE A 35 0.35 -2.41 -3.43
C ILE A 35 1.01 -1.03 -3.45
N ARG A 36 0.23 0.02 -3.74
CA ARG A 36 0.73 1.41 -3.80
C ARG A 36 1.28 1.87 -2.46
N ASP A 37 0.52 1.68 -1.40
CA ASP A 37 0.89 2.13 -0.06
C ASP A 37 2.13 1.40 0.44
N SER A 38 2.26 0.10 0.16
CA SER A 38 3.44 -0.71 0.49
C SER A 38 4.69 -0.20 -0.22
N LEU A 39 4.59 0.05 -1.53
CA LEU A 39 5.71 0.57 -2.32
C LEU A 39 6.06 2.02 -1.94
N ASP A 40 5.07 2.84 -1.60
CA ASP A 40 5.30 4.17 -1.08
C ASP A 40 6.09 4.13 0.23
N MET A 41 5.69 3.28 1.19
CA MET A 41 6.43 3.09 2.45
C MET A 41 7.84 2.53 2.21
N TYR A 42 8.01 1.60 1.26
CA TYR A 42 9.31 1.02 0.93
C TYR A 42 10.25 2.07 0.32
N ASN A 43 9.76 2.84 -0.65
CA ASN A 43 10.58 3.86 -1.29
C ASN A 43 10.84 5.06 -0.38
N ASP A 44 9.96 5.38 0.58
CA ASP A 44 10.27 6.41 1.59
C ASP A 44 11.41 5.95 2.50
N MET A 45 11.39 4.69 2.93
CA MET A 45 12.47 4.10 3.72
C MET A 45 13.78 4.02 2.94
N GLU A 46 13.75 3.53 1.70
CA GLU A 46 14.95 3.28 0.89
C GLU A 46 15.64 4.58 0.41
N PHE A 47 14.85 5.62 0.09
CA PHE A 47 15.37 6.82 -0.56
C PHE A 47 15.25 8.11 0.26
N CYS A 48 14.29 8.21 1.17
CA CYS A 48 13.96 9.48 1.83
C CYS A 48 14.38 9.54 3.30
N GLU A 49 14.24 8.42 4.01
CA GLU A 49 14.57 8.36 5.42
C GLU A 49 16.08 8.31 5.61
N LYS A 50 16.58 9.12 6.54
CA LYS A 50 18.02 9.29 6.80
C LYS A 50 18.38 8.93 8.24
N ASN A 51 17.40 8.75 9.10
CA ASN A 51 17.60 8.47 10.52
C ASN A 51 17.38 6.99 10.81
N THR A 52 18.37 6.34 11.41
CA THR A 52 18.29 4.94 11.85
C THR A 52 17.84 4.83 13.31
N ASN A 53 16.66 5.34 13.63
CA ASN A 53 16.06 5.10 14.94
C ASN A 53 15.17 3.83 14.91
N GLU A 54 14.76 3.35 16.08
CA GLU A 54 13.95 2.12 16.20
C GLU A 54 12.62 2.21 15.43
N GLU A 55 11.99 3.39 15.42
CA GLU A 55 10.75 3.62 14.66
C GLU A 55 10.98 3.47 13.16
N THR A 56 12.04 4.07 12.62
CA THR A 56 12.43 3.92 11.21
C THR A 56 12.72 2.46 10.87
N GLN A 57 13.45 1.74 11.73
CA GLN A 57 13.76 0.33 11.49
C GLN A 57 12.48 -0.51 11.45
N ARG A 58 11.56 -0.28 12.38
CA ARG A 58 10.25 -0.95 12.42
C ARG A 58 9.43 -0.65 11.17
N ASN A 59 9.39 0.61 10.76
CA ASN A 59 8.71 1.09 9.56
C ASN A 59 9.32 0.46 8.30
N GLY A 60 10.65 0.31 8.25
CA GLY A 60 11.36 -0.36 7.16
C GLY A 60 11.06 -1.85 7.07
N MET A 61 11.05 -2.57 8.20
CA MET A 61 10.66 -3.99 8.24
C MET A 61 9.21 -4.18 7.76
N LEU A 62 8.29 -3.35 8.24
CA LEU A 62 6.88 -3.38 7.80
C LEU A 62 6.76 -3.12 6.29
N ALA A 63 7.46 -2.11 5.77
CA ALA A 63 7.45 -1.79 4.36
C ALA A 63 7.97 -2.95 3.50
N TRP A 64 9.08 -3.56 3.91
CA TRP A 64 9.66 -4.74 3.26
C TRP A 64 8.70 -5.93 3.26
N LEU A 65 8.09 -6.24 4.41
CA LEU A 65 7.13 -7.33 4.54
C LEU A 65 5.92 -7.10 3.64
N MET A 66 5.36 -5.90 3.63
CA MET A 66 4.19 -5.58 2.81
C MET A 66 4.49 -5.65 1.31
N VAL A 67 5.64 -5.16 0.85
CA VAL A 67 6.07 -5.31 -0.56
C VAL A 67 6.34 -6.77 -0.91
N GLY A 68 7.04 -7.52 -0.05
CA GLY A 68 7.30 -8.95 -0.28
C GLY A 68 6.02 -9.77 -0.34
N THR A 69 5.05 -9.44 0.50
CA THR A 69 3.73 -10.07 0.54
C THR A 69 2.94 -9.81 -0.75
N VAL A 70 3.05 -8.59 -1.27
CA VAL A 70 2.42 -8.15 -2.51
C VAL A 70 3.07 -8.75 -3.77
N ASN A 71 4.39 -8.94 -3.77
CA ASN A 71 5.16 -9.39 -4.94
C ASN A 71 5.36 -10.91 -5.03
N SER A 72 5.15 -11.68 -3.95
CA SER A 72 5.51 -13.10 -3.90
C SER A 72 4.29 -14.04 -3.91
N ASN A 73 4.57 -15.33 -4.07
CA ASN A 73 3.65 -16.43 -3.77
C ASN A 73 3.35 -16.55 -2.24
N SER A 74 3.18 -15.41 -1.56
CA SER A 74 2.86 -15.34 -0.14
C SER A 74 1.51 -15.97 0.16
N GLU A 75 1.25 -16.33 1.41
CA GLU A 75 -0.08 -16.78 1.86
C GLU A 75 -1.17 -15.70 1.71
N MET A 76 -0.77 -14.45 1.44
CA MET A 76 -1.66 -13.34 1.09
C MET A 76 -1.90 -13.20 -0.42
N SER A 77 -1.19 -13.96 -1.27
CA SER A 77 -1.47 -14.07 -2.71
C SER A 77 -2.95 -14.42 -3.02
N PRO A 78 -3.64 -15.32 -2.28
CA PRO A 78 -5.07 -15.56 -2.46
C PRO A 78 -5.97 -14.36 -2.08
N ILE A 79 -5.50 -13.50 -1.16
CA ILE A 79 -6.20 -12.31 -0.69
C ILE A 79 -6.07 -11.16 -1.72
N CYS A 80 -4.91 -11.06 -2.39
CA CYS A 80 -4.64 -10.10 -3.45
C CYS A 80 -4.04 -10.70 -4.73
N PRO A 81 -4.85 -11.37 -5.56
CA PRO A 81 -4.37 -12.02 -6.80
C PRO A 81 -4.06 -11.03 -7.93
N THR A 82 -3.84 -9.75 -7.63
CA THR A 82 -4.06 -8.63 -8.54
C THR A 82 -2.80 -8.13 -9.25
N VAL A 83 -1.62 -8.21 -8.61
CA VAL A 83 -0.36 -7.77 -9.23
C VAL A 83 -0.03 -8.56 -10.49
N LYS A 84 -0.29 -9.87 -10.48
CA LYS A 84 -0.05 -10.76 -11.63
C LYS A 84 -0.93 -10.46 -12.86
N LYS A 85 -1.86 -9.50 -12.77
CA LYS A 85 -2.81 -9.17 -13.85
C LYS A 85 -2.51 -7.86 -14.58
N MET A 86 -1.50 -7.09 -14.16
CA MET A 86 -1.11 -5.87 -14.88
C MET A 86 -0.35 -6.21 -16.16
N THR A 87 -0.70 -5.53 -17.25
CA THR A 87 0.11 -5.49 -18.48
C THR A 87 1.46 -4.84 -18.24
N GLU A 88 2.44 -5.07 -19.13
CA GLU A 88 3.76 -4.43 -19.04
C GLU A 88 3.67 -2.89 -19.04
N GLN A 89 2.72 -2.33 -19.80
CA GLN A 89 2.48 -0.90 -19.85
C GLN A 89 1.93 -0.37 -18.52
N GLU A 90 0.97 -1.08 -17.91
CA GLU A 90 0.43 -0.72 -16.60
C GLU A 90 1.50 -0.82 -15.51
N GLN A 91 2.33 -1.87 -15.53
CA GLN A 91 3.45 -2.00 -14.60
C GLN A 91 4.44 -0.83 -14.79
N THR A 92 4.83 -0.54 -16.02
CA THR A 92 5.75 0.57 -16.32
C THR A 92 5.21 1.89 -15.81
N GLN A 93 3.93 2.20 -16.08
CA GLN A 93 3.29 3.40 -15.60
C GLN A 93 3.22 3.42 -14.07
N PHE A 94 2.87 2.30 -13.45
CA PHE A 94 2.72 2.16 -12.01
C PHE A 94 4.03 2.42 -11.27
N PHE A 95 5.13 1.84 -11.75
CA PHE A 95 6.45 1.98 -11.13
C PHE A 95 7.20 3.27 -11.53
N SER A 96 6.76 3.97 -12.58
CA SER A 96 7.41 5.20 -13.07
C SER A 96 7.53 6.33 -12.04
N ARG A 97 6.72 6.28 -10.97
CA ARG A 97 6.69 7.31 -9.92
C ARG A 97 7.75 7.14 -8.83
N TYR A 98 8.44 6.01 -8.79
CA TYR A 98 9.42 5.71 -7.75
C TYR A 98 10.85 6.00 -8.22
N PRO A 99 11.77 6.38 -7.31
CA PRO A 99 13.17 6.58 -7.67
C PRO A 99 13.79 5.32 -8.24
N LYS A 100 14.60 5.47 -9.30
CA LYS A 100 15.36 4.36 -9.90
C LYS A 100 16.79 4.27 -9.35
N SER A 101 17.24 5.29 -8.65
CA SER A 101 18.57 5.40 -8.05
C SER A 101 18.58 6.46 -6.94
N HIS A 102 19.66 6.50 -6.15
CA HIS A 102 19.92 7.53 -5.15
C HIS A 102 20.43 8.86 -5.72
N GLU A 103 20.34 9.05 -7.04
CA GLU A 103 20.66 10.32 -7.67
C GLU A 103 19.81 11.45 -7.08
N PRO A 104 20.38 12.59 -6.65
CA PRO A 104 19.64 13.63 -5.93
C PRO A 104 18.39 14.12 -6.67
N LYS A 105 18.44 14.17 -8.00
CA LYS A 105 17.30 14.57 -8.85
C LYS A 105 16.16 13.55 -8.84
N GLU A 106 16.46 12.25 -8.76
CA GLU A 106 15.45 11.19 -8.70
C GLU A 106 14.83 11.14 -7.30
N VAL A 107 15.66 11.18 -6.26
CA VAL A 107 15.23 11.21 -4.86
C VAL A 107 14.34 12.43 -4.59
N ALA A 108 14.73 13.62 -5.06
CA ALA A 108 13.96 14.85 -4.84
C ALA A 108 12.55 14.84 -5.46
N LYS A 109 12.32 14.08 -6.55
CA LYS A 109 10.98 13.95 -7.15
C LYS A 109 10.01 13.19 -6.22
N PHE A 110 10.52 12.20 -5.50
CA PHE A 110 9.71 11.34 -4.63
C PHE A 110 9.66 11.87 -3.19
N CYS A 111 10.80 12.26 -2.62
CA CYS A 111 10.96 12.65 -1.22
C CYS A 111 10.51 14.08 -0.90
N THR A 112 9.43 14.54 -1.53
CA THR A 112 8.86 15.87 -1.25
C THR A 112 8.20 15.91 0.13
N PRO A 113 8.21 17.04 0.86
CA PRO A 113 7.55 17.15 2.17
C PRO A 113 6.07 16.72 2.14
N LYS A 114 5.37 17.02 1.03
CA LYS A 114 3.98 16.61 0.81
C LYS A 114 3.84 15.09 0.72
N ASN A 115 4.72 14.43 -0.04
CA ASN A 115 4.67 12.97 -0.18
C ASN A 115 5.03 12.28 1.13
N ARG A 116 6.12 12.71 1.79
CA ARG A 116 6.53 12.16 3.09
C ARG A 116 5.44 12.28 4.15
N LYS A 117 4.77 13.44 4.24
CA LYS A 117 3.63 13.65 5.17
C LYS A 117 2.45 12.72 4.88
N ARG A 118 2.22 12.35 3.63
CA ARG A 118 1.19 11.36 3.26
C ARG A 118 1.61 9.97 3.70
N ILE A 119 2.84 9.57 3.39
CA ILE A 119 3.38 8.23 3.68
C ILE A 119 3.49 7.98 5.19
N ALA A 120 3.86 8.99 5.97
CA ALA A 120 3.93 8.90 7.42
C ALA A 120 2.62 8.41 8.09
N LYS A 121 1.46 8.67 7.47
CA LYS A 121 0.15 8.20 7.97
C LYS A 121 -0.10 6.71 7.69
N LEU A 122 0.61 6.13 6.74
CA LEU A 122 0.47 4.73 6.35
C LEU A 122 1.09 3.81 7.40
N TYR A 123 2.24 4.15 7.96
CA TYR A 123 2.94 3.30 8.94
C TYR A 123 2.07 2.84 10.12
N PRO A 124 1.39 3.71 10.90
CA PRO A 124 0.54 3.24 12.00
C PRO A 124 -0.66 2.41 11.51
N THR A 125 -1.19 2.72 10.32
CA THR A 125 -2.30 1.98 9.71
C THR A 125 -1.89 0.56 9.36
N TYR A 126 -0.79 0.42 8.61
CA TYR A 126 -0.29 -0.88 8.17
C TYR A 126 0.32 -1.70 9.30
N PHE A 127 0.86 -1.05 10.33
CA PHE A 127 1.32 -1.73 11.52
C PHE A 127 0.18 -2.48 12.21
N LYS A 128 -0.98 -1.81 12.38
CA LYS A 128 -2.18 -2.43 12.95
C LYS A 128 -2.67 -3.59 12.09
N LEU A 129 -2.79 -3.37 10.78
CA LEU A 129 -3.25 -4.40 9.83
C LEU A 129 -2.35 -5.63 9.81
N PHE A 130 -1.03 -5.43 9.83
CA PHE A 130 -0.08 -6.53 9.86
C PHE A 130 -0.15 -7.31 11.17
N LYS A 131 -0.31 -6.62 12.31
CA LYS A 131 -0.50 -7.29 13.60
C LYS A 131 -1.78 -8.14 13.62
N GLU A 132 -2.90 -7.61 13.13
CA GLU A 132 -4.15 -8.37 13.03
C GLU A 132 -4.01 -9.62 12.15
N TYR A 133 -3.22 -9.53 11.07
CA TYR A 133 -2.90 -10.67 10.22
C TYR A 133 -2.04 -11.72 10.93
N ASP A 134 -0.99 -11.29 11.61
CA ASP A 134 -0.09 -12.17 12.36
C ASP A 134 -0.81 -12.89 13.51
N ASP A 135 -1.65 -12.17 14.26
CA ASP A 135 -2.47 -12.75 15.34
C ASP A 135 -3.47 -13.78 14.78
N PHE A 136 -4.15 -13.48 13.66
CA PHE A 136 -5.05 -14.42 12.98
C PHE A 136 -4.34 -15.67 12.46
N LYS A 137 -3.11 -15.51 11.95
CA LYS A 137 -2.30 -16.64 11.48
C LYS A 137 -1.94 -17.58 12.62
N LYS A 138 -1.46 -17.04 13.73
CA LYS A 138 -1.14 -17.83 14.93
C LYS A 138 -2.35 -18.60 15.47
N SER A 139 -3.53 -17.97 15.53
CA SER A 139 -4.74 -18.67 16.00
C SER A 139 -5.14 -19.83 15.10
N LYS A 140 -4.90 -19.72 13.79
CA LYS A 140 -5.16 -20.82 12.84
C LYS A 140 -4.16 -21.96 13.00
N ASP A 141 -2.89 -21.63 13.18
CA ASP A 141 -1.85 -22.63 13.38
C ASP A 141 -2.06 -23.38 14.70
N GLU A 142 -2.57 -22.71 15.74
CA GLU A 142 -2.96 -23.35 17.01
C GLU A 142 -4.16 -24.29 16.82
N GLU A 143 -5.21 -23.87 16.10
CA GLU A 143 -6.38 -24.73 15.79
C GLU A 143 -6.05 -25.96 14.93
N GLU A 144 -5.06 -25.87 14.03
CA GLU A 144 -4.64 -26.98 13.15
C GLU A 144 -3.71 -27.98 13.84
N ASN A 145 -3.14 -27.64 15.00
CA ASN A 145 -2.21 -28.47 15.78
C ASN A 145 -2.84 -29.09 17.05
N GLU A 146 -4.13 -28.85 17.32
CA GLU A 146 -4.96 -29.55 18.33
C GLU A 146 -5.75 -30.72 17.72
#